data_AF-A0A447UP46-F1
#
_entry.id   AF-A0A447UP46-F1
#
_cell.length_a   1.000
_cell.length_b   1.000
_cell.length_c   1.000
_cell.angle_alpha   90.00
_cell.angle_beta   90.00
_cell.angle_gamma   90.00
#
_symmetry.space_group_name_H-M   'P 1'
#
loop_
_entity.id
_entity.type
_entity.pdbx_description
1 polymer ?
#
loop_
_entity_poly.entity_id
_entity_poly.type
_entity_poly.pdbx_seq_one_letter_code
_entity_poly.pdbx_strand_id
1 'polypeptide(L)'
;MMSTRWLRILAVLLALAGCSHPQTYPLQSKQAASGDWTLPYGKGSFSFISPWALPARVRHARVIDTDGYLYTFYTLDSTPKDPDSIDKWTKNMHGGSVNFNKINKPPQFIVFCWDSFIDRRTYETRVIFSPAMWQRMKTSADHTRRSGEPMWYRNILFGLAPGGKVRIWFPDAGDYPAIPVTPRKIHTLSGNELTICKEGANSDFLHEYRYSERTEAFIKGKTYPYGEW
;
A
#
# COMPACT_ATOMS: atom_id res chain seq x y z
N MET A 1 60.74 2.03 9.08
CA MET A 1 60.56 1.44 7.73
C MET A 1 59.52 0.33 7.82
N MET A 2 58.30 0.57 7.34
CA MET A 2 57.27 -0.48 7.27
C MET A 2 57.69 -1.53 6.23
N SER A 3 57.67 -2.80 6.64
CA SER A 3 58.03 -3.94 5.79
C SER A 3 57.16 -4.01 4.54
N THR A 4 57.75 -4.33 3.40
CA THR A 4 57.07 -4.57 2.12
C THR A 4 55.98 -5.64 2.19
N ARG A 5 56.01 -6.51 3.21
CA ARG A 5 54.91 -7.46 3.50
C ARG A 5 53.65 -6.76 4.07
N TRP A 6 53.81 -5.73 4.89
CA TRP A 6 52.69 -4.98 5.48
C TRP A 6 52.00 -4.07 4.46
N LEU A 7 52.77 -3.48 3.53
CA LEU A 7 52.23 -2.72 2.39
C LEU A 7 51.36 -3.59 1.45
N ARG A 8 51.73 -4.87 1.26
CA ARG A 8 50.94 -5.81 0.46
C ARG A 8 49.64 -6.24 1.15
N ILE A 9 49.65 -6.39 2.48
CA ILE A 9 48.45 -6.75 3.25
C ILE A 9 47.45 -5.58 3.27
N LEU A 10 47.92 -4.34 3.40
CA LEU A 10 47.05 -3.16 3.32
C LEU A 10 46.42 -2.98 1.93
N ALA A 11 47.18 -3.25 0.86
CA ALA A 11 46.66 -3.14 -0.52
C ALA A 11 45.57 -4.19 -0.83
N VAL A 12 45.63 -5.38 -0.21
CA VAL A 12 44.61 -6.43 -0.36
C VAL A 12 43.34 -6.10 0.44
N LEU A 13 43.46 -5.46 1.61
CA LEU A 13 42.31 -5.08 2.44
C LEU A 13 41.52 -3.90 1.84
N LEU A 14 42.17 -2.98 1.13
CA LEU A 14 41.51 -1.87 0.44
C LEU A 14 40.75 -2.29 -0.83
N ALA A 15 41.07 -3.45 -1.42
CA ALA A 15 40.36 -3.98 -2.58
C ALA A 15 39.03 -4.68 -2.24
N LEU A 16 38.77 -4.96 -0.96
CA LEU A 16 37.54 -5.63 -0.49
C LEU A 16 36.45 -4.65 -0.02
N ALA A 17 36.74 -3.34 0.02
CA ALA A 17 35.72 -2.31 0.17
C ALA A 17 35.05 -2.03 -1.19
N GLY A 18 34.50 -3.07 -1.81
CA GLY A 18 33.60 -2.90 -2.94
C GLY A 18 32.39 -2.10 -2.47
N CYS A 19 32.11 -0.96 -3.11
CA CYS A 19 30.90 -0.19 -2.89
C CYS A 19 29.69 -1.13 -2.98
N SER A 20 29.10 -1.49 -1.84
CA SER A 20 27.78 -2.07 -1.80
C SER A 20 26.80 -0.98 -2.24
N HIS A 21 26.62 -0.82 -3.56
CA HIS A 21 25.52 -0.04 -4.07
C HIS A 21 24.24 -0.61 -3.46
N PRO A 22 23.39 0.23 -2.83
CA PRO A 22 22.06 -0.21 -2.46
C PRO A 22 21.44 -0.84 -3.70
N GLN A 23 20.93 -2.07 -3.59
CA GLN A 23 20.31 -2.76 -4.71
C GLN A 23 19.16 -1.90 -5.25
N THR A 24 19.45 -1.13 -6.28
CA THR A 24 18.50 -0.31 -7.00
C THR A 24 17.71 -1.26 -7.86
N TYR A 25 16.55 -1.68 -7.36
CA TYR A 25 15.59 -2.38 -8.19
C TYR A 25 15.21 -1.40 -9.32
N PRO A 26 15.42 -1.76 -10.60
CA PRO A 26 14.90 -0.95 -11.68
C PRO A 26 13.39 -0.81 -11.45
N LEU A 27 12.88 0.42 -11.57
CA LEU A 27 11.47 0.75 -11.28
C LEU A 27 10.49 -0.14 -12.08
N GLN A 28 10.93 -0.62 -13.25
CA GLN A 28 10.30 -1.70 -14.00
C GLN A 28 11.17 -2.97 -13.94
N SER A 29 10.61 -4.06 -13.42
CA SER A 29 11.29 -5.35 -13.40
C SER A 29 11.40 -5.94 -14.82
N LYS A 30 12.46 -6.72 -15.09
CA LYS A 30 12.61 -7.44 -16.38
C LYS A 30 11.37 -8.27 -16.74
N GLN A 31 10.79 -8.93 -15.73
CA GLN A 31 9.58 -9.74 -15.89
C GLN A 31 8.34 -8.91 -16.26
N ALA A 32 8.21 -7.70 -15.70
CA ALA A 32 7.14 -6.80 -16.09
C ALA A 32 7.31 -6.33 -17.54
N ALA A 33 8.53 -5.93 -17.90
CA ALA A 33 8.85 -5.46 -19.26
C ALA A 33 8.71 -6.54 -20.35
N SER A 34 8.89 -7.82 -20.01
CA SER A 34 8.86 -8.91 -21.00
C SER A 34 7.48 -9.56 -21.21
N GLY A 35 6.47 -9.19 -20.42
CA GLY A 35 5.16 -9.84 -20.44
C GLY A 35 4.05 -8.93 -20.94
N ASP A 36 3.03 -9.52 -21.57
CA ASP A 36 1.76 -8.82 -21.78
C ASP A 36 0.91 -8.90 -20.52
N TRP A 37 0.75 -7.75 -19.85
CA TRP A 37 -0.03 -7.62 -18.63
C TRP A 37 -1.39 -6.95 -18.85
N THR A 38 -1.92 -7.01 -20.08
CA THR A 38 -3.27 -6.52 -20.40
C THR A 38 -4.32 -7.18 -19.49
N LEU A 39 -5.16 -6.34 -18.90
CA LEU A 39 -6.25 -6.77 -18.03
C LEU A 39 -7.48 -7.14 -18.87
N PRO A 40 -8.13 -8.28 -18.61
CA PRO A 40 -9.26 -8.76 -19.42
C PRO A 40 -10.53 -7.91 -19.28
N TYR A 41 -10.55 -6.96 -18.35
CA TYR A 41 -11.66 -6.06 -18.04
C TYR A 41 -11.30 -4.58 -18.26
N GLY A 42 -10.24 -4.29 -19.03
CA GLY A 42 -9.84 -2.93 -19.41
C GLY A 42 -8.96 -2.24 -18.37
N LYS A 43 -9.54 -1.77 -17.26
CA LYS A 43 -8.79 -1.04 -16.20
C LYS A 43 -8.92 -1.70 -14.84
N GLY A 44 -7.79 -1.83 -14.14
CA GLY A 44 -7.75 -2.16 -12.73
C GLY A 44 -7.98 -0.92 -11.87
N SER A 45 -8.13 -1.16 -10.58
CA SER A 45 -8.30 -0.10 -9.59
C SER A 45 -7.62 -0.41 -8.27
N PHE A 46 -7.52 0.60 -7.42
CA PHE A 46 -7.16 0.44 -6.03
C PHE A 46 -8.05 1.28 -5.12
N SER A 47 -8.25 0.86 -3.89
CA SER A 47 -9.06 1.60 -2.92
C SER A 47 -8.54 1.45 -1.50
N PHE A 48 -9.05 2.28 -0.61
CA PHE A 48 -8.61 2.35 0.77
C PHE A 48 -9.81 2.19 1.69
N ILE A 49 -9.63 1.52 2.82
CA ILE A 49 -10.57 1.50 3.94
C ILE A 49 -9.83 1.80 5.24
N SER A 50 -10.58 2.23 6.25
CA SER A 50 -10.11 2.36 7.61
C SER A 50 -11.00 1.54 8.55
N PRO A 51 -10.52 1.11 9.73
CA PRO A 51 -11.37 0.42 10.68
C PRO A 51 -12.54 1.27 11.17
N TRP A 52 -13.51 0.61 11.79
CA TRP A 52 -14.67 1.28 12.35
C TRP A 52 -14.24 2.36 13.34
N ALA A 53 -14.76 3.58 13.11
CA ALA A 53 -14.49 4.75 13.91
C ALA A 53 -13.00 5.17 14.06
N LEU A 54 -12.07 4.60 13.28
CA LEU A 54 -10.65 4.96 13.26
C LEU A 54 -10.26 5.61 11.92
N PRO A 55 -10.75 6.84 11.63
CA PRO A 55 -10.64 7.41 10.29
C PRO A 55 -9.20 7.65 9.85
N ALA A 56 -8.96 7.34 8.57
CA ALA A 56 -7.76 7.68 7.83
C ALA A 56 -8.14 8.43 6.55
N ARG A 57 -7.20 9.20 6.01
CA ARG A 57 -7.37 9.90 4.73
C ARG A 57 -6.11 9.77 3.88
N VAL A 58 -6.25 9.27 2.67
CA VAL A 58 -5.17 9.31 1.67
C VAL A 58 -5.20 10.65 0.95
N ARG A 59 -4.04 11.32 0.85
CA ARG A 59 -3.89 12.64 0.22
C ARG A 59 -3.25 12.57 -1.16
N HIS A 60 -2.45 11.55 -1.41
CA HIS A 60 -1.63 11.45 -2.62
C HIS A 60 -1.26 10.01 -2.88
N ALA A 61 -1.24 9.60 -4.16
CA ALA A 61 -0.69 8.31 -4.56
C ALA A 61 0.10 8.44 -5.87
N ARG A 62 1.16 7.64 -6.00
CA ARG A 62 1.88 7.42 -7.26
C ARG A 62 1.98 5.93 -7.52
N VAL A 63 1.66 5.52 -8.74
CA VAL A 63 1.68 4.12 -9.17
C VAL A 63 2.58 3.99 -10.38
N ILE A 64 3.42 2.96 -10.42
CA ILE A 64 4.12 2.53 -11.63
C ILE A 64 3.54 1.18 -12.01
N ASP A 65 2.95 1.07 -13.20
CA ASP A 65 2.39 -0.19 -13.68
C ASP A 65 3.42 -1.08 -14.38
N THR A 66 3.01 -2.28 -14.79
CA THR A 66 3.87 -3.27 -15.46
C THR A 66 4.47 -2.79 -16.78
N ASP A 67 3.84 -1.84 -17.46
CA ASP A 67 4.36 -1.23 -18.69
C ASP A 67 5.36 -0.10 -18.38
N GLY A 68 5.50 0.28 -17.11
CA GLY A 68 6.39 1.34 -16.65
C GLY A 68 5.74 2.72 -16.63
N TYR A 69 4.42 2.82 -16.85
CA TYR A 69 3.72 4.09 -16.83
C TYR A 69 3.55 4.61 -15.40
N LEU A 70 3.92 5.87 -15.18
CA LEU A 70 3.76 6.56 -13.90
C LEU A 70 2.41 7.30 -13.84
N TYR A 71 1.54 6.84 -12.95
CA TYR A 71 0.33 7.55 -12.57
C TYR A 71 0.59 8.42 -11.33
N THR A 72 0.06 9.63 -11.33
CA THR A 72 0.06 10.51 -10.15
C THR A 72 -1.37 10.93 -9.84
N PHE A 73 -1.84 10.63 -8.63
CA PHE A 73 -3.20 10.86 -8.18
C PHE A 73 -3.21 11.92 -7.07
N TYR A 74 -3.76 13.10 -7.40
CA TYR A 74 -4.05 14.16 -6.44
C TYR A 74 -5.50 14.10 -5.93
N THR A 75 -6.42 13.64 -6.78
CA THR A 75 -7.79 13.32 -6.40
C THR A 75 -7.91 11.81 -6.29
N LEU A 76 -8.27 11.34 -5.09
CA LEU A 76 -8.42 9.93 -4.77
C LEU A 76 -9.86 9.64 -4.35
N ASP A 77 -10.32 8.41 -4.59
CA ASP A 77 -11.54 7.93 -3.95
C ASP A 77 -11.42 7.96 -2.42
N SER A 78 -12.56 8.10 -1.74
CA SER A 78 -12.59 8.23 -0.29
C SER A 78 -12.03 6.99 0.40
N THR A 79 -11.64 7.17 1.67
CA THR A 79 -11.24 6.07 2.57
C THR A 79 -12.37 5.79 3.55
N PRO A 80 -13.43 5.05 3.15
CA PRO A 80 -14.55 4.75 4.03
C PRO A 80 -14.11 3.95 5.27
N LYS A 81 -14.92 4.07 6.31
CA LYS A 81 -14.81 3.24 7.52
C LYS A 81 -15.52 1.92 7.24
N ASP A 82 -14.85 0.81 7.50
CA ASP A 82 -15.45 -0.52 7.43
C ASP A 82 -16.20 -0.79 8.75
N PRO A 83 -17.54 -0.93 8.74
CA PRO A 83 -18.34 -1.04 9.96
C PRO A 83 -18.13 -2.36 10.71
N ASP A 84 -17.68 -3.41 10.02
CA ASP A 84 -17.49 -4.73 10.60
C ASP A 84 -16.06 -4.93 11.16
N SER A 85 -15.15 -4.01 10.86
CA SER A 85 -13.76 -4.04 11.33
C SER A 85 -13.58 -3.23 12.62
N ILE A 86 -13.94 -3.82 13.77
CA ILE A 86 -13.99 -3.13 15.08
C ILE A 86 -12.67 -3.24 15.86
N ASP A 87 -12.13 -4.44 16.02
CA ASP A 87 -10.88 -4.74 16.72
C ASP A 87 -9.91 -5.57 15.88
N LYS A 88 -10.37 -6.06 14.72
CA LYS A 88 -9.61 -6.73 13.67
C LYS A 88 -10.33 -6.51 12.34
N TRP A 89 -9.65 -6.77 11.24
CA TRP A 89 -10.29 -6.69 9.92
C TRP A 89 -11.35 -7.78 9.75
N THR A 90 -12.52 -7.40 9.23
CA THR A 90 -13.55 -8.38 8.80
C THR A 90 -13.01 -9.28 7.67
N LYS A 91 -13.62 -10.44 7.47
CA LYS A 91 -13.24 -11.34 6.36
C LYS A 91 -13.80 -10.86 5.02
N ASN A 92 -14.98 -10.27 5.02
CA ASN A 92 -15.76 -9.94 3.82
C ASN A 92 -15.74 -8.44 3.54
N MET A 93 -14.53 -7.89 3.40
CA MET A 93 -14.36 -6.48 3.06
C MET A 93 -14.47 -6.28 1.54
N HIS A 94 -15.34 -5.37 1.13
CA HIS A 94 -15.56 -5.09 -0.30
C HIS A 94 -14.91 -3.77 -0.75
N GLY A 95 -14.56 -2.89 0.20
CA GLY A 95 -14.10 -1.54 -0.08
C GLY A 95 -15.23 -0.60 -0.53
N GLY A 96 -14.88 0.63 -0.89
CA GLY A 96 -15.81 1.61 -1.47
C GLY A 96 -15.85 1.57 -3.00
N SER A 97 -16.84 2.26 -3.59
CA SER A 97 -16.89 2.52 -5.03
C SER A 97 -15.63 3.26 -5.51
N VAL A 98 -15.14 2.91 -6.70
CA VAL A 98 -13.89 3.45 -7.25
C VAL A 98 -14.15 4.18 -8.57
N ASN A 99 -13.97 5.50 -8.55
CA ASN A 99 -14.15 6.38 -9.69
C ASN A 99 -12.81 6.89 -10.23
N PHE A 100 -11.90 7.31 -9.36
CA PHE A 100 -10.66 8.00 -9.71
C PHE A 100 -9.45 7.06 -9.75
N ASN A 101 -9.36 6.14 -8.80
CA ASN A 101 -8.17 5.31 -8.56
C ASN A 101 -8.04 4.16 -9.59
N LYS A 102 -7.88 4.50 -10.87
CA LYS A 102 -7.83 3.54 -12.00
C LYS A 102 -6.45 3.47 -12.63
N ILE A 103 -6.06 2.27 -13.03
CA ILE A 103 -4.78 1.94 -13.66
C ILE A 103 -5.01 1.05 -14.87
N ASN A 104 -4.22 1.21 -15.93
CA ASN A 104 -4.43 0.45 -17.17
C ASN A 104 -3.85 -0.96 -17.09
N LYS A 105 -2.82 -1.17 -16.28
CA LYS A 105 -2.15 -2.46 -16.08
C LYS A 105 -1.91 -2.73 -14.59
N PRO A 106 -1.59 -3.98 -14.18
CA PRO A 106 -1.23 -4.30 -12.81
C PRO A 106 -0.10 -3.39 -12.28
N PRO A 107 -0.15 -2.96 -11.01
CA PRO A 107 0.89 -2.10 -10.46
C PRO A 107 2.11 -2.93 -10.08
N GLN A 108 3.30 -2.44 -10.41
CA GLN A 108 4.57 -2.96 -9.87
C GLN A 108 4.92 -2.30 -8.54
N PHE A 109 4.64 -1.01 -8.46
CA PHE A 109 4.95 -0.18 -7.31
C PHE A 109 3.81 0.79 -7.06
N ILE A 110 3.50 1.01 -5.78
CA ILE A 110 2.68 2.13 -5.34
C ILE A 110 3.34 2.78 -4.13
N VAL A 111 3.30 4.12 -4.10
CA VAL A 111 3.53 4.90 -2.90
C VAL A 111 2.35 5.81 -2.64
N PHE A 112 1.89 5.90 -1.40
CA PHE A 112 0.81 6.80 -1.03
C PHE A 112 1.05 7.47 0.32
N CYS A 113 0.57 8.71 0.41
CA CYS A 113 0.62 9.54 1.60
C CYS A 113 -0.75 9.51 2.27
N TRP A 114 -0.80 9.15 3.55
CA TRP A 114 -2.04 9.09 4.27
C TRP A 114 -1.90 9.59 5.70
N ASP A 115 -2.96 10.21 6.19
CA ASP A 115 -3.04 10.69 7.56
C ASP A 115 -3.94 9.73 8.34
N SER A 116 -3.46 9.27 9.49
CA SER A 116 -4.29 8.63 10.50
C SER A 116 -4.71 9.71 11.50
N PHE A 117 -6.01 9.91 11.64
CA PHE A 117 -6.52 10.96 12.52
C PHE A 117 -6.48 10.57 13.99
N ILE A 118 -6.42 9.27 14.29
CA ILE A 118 -6.42 8.75 15.66
C ILE A 118 -5.11 9.02 16.38
N ASP A 119 -3.98 8.76 15.72
CA ASP A 119 -2.64 9.04 16.24
C ASP A 119 -2.06 10.36 15.72
N ARG A 120 -2.86 11.13 14.96
CA ARG A 120 -2.53 12.42 14.34
C ARG A 120 -1.20 12.38 13.60
N ARG A 121 -0.99 11.31 12.83
CA ARG A 121 0.28 11.04 12.17
C ARG A 121 0.10 10.85 10.68
N THR A 122 0.98 11.49 9.92
CA THR A 122 1.15 11.24 8.49
C THR A 122 2.09 10.06 8.30
N TYR A 123 1.70 9.19 7.38
CA TYR A 123 2.42 8.01 6.96
C TYR A 123 2.67 8.05 5.45
N GLU A 124 3.82 7.50 5.05
CA GLU A 124 4.15 7.18 3.67
C GLU A 124 4.27 5.67 3.54
N THR A 125 3.39 5.06 2.76
CA THR A 125 3.44 3.61 2.54
C THR A 125 3.91 3.32 1.13
N ARG A 126 4.92 2.47 1.01
CA ARG A 126 5.52 2.01 -0.25
C ARG A 126 5.33 0.51 -0.37
N VAL A 127 4.81 0.06 -1.51
CA VAL A 127 4.56 -1.35 -1.78
C VAL A 127 5.17 -1.72 -3.12
N ILE A 128 5.97 -2.80 -3.12
CA ILE A 128 6.47 -3.48 -4.32
C ILE A 128 5.70 -4.77 -4.47
N PHE A 129 5.01 -4.93 -5.58
CA PHE A 129 4.13 -6.07 -5.82
C PHE A 129 4.85 -7.26 -6.44
N SER A 130 4.29 -8.44 -6.21
CA SER A 130 4.79 -9.69 -6.77
C SER A 130 4.14 -10.00 -8.13
N PRO A 131 4.84 -10.71 -9.04
CA PRO A 131 4.23 -11.20 -10.28
C PRO A 131 3.02 -12.08 -10.05
N ALA A 132 2.98 -12.82 -8.93
CA ALA A 132 1.81 -13.60 -8.53
C ALA A 132 0.57 -12.70 -8.36
N MET A 133 0.75 -11.46 -7.90
CA MET A 133 -0.33 -10.49 -7.80
C MET A 133 -0.81 -10.03 -9.19
N TRP A 134 0.11 -9.73 -10.11
CA TRP A 134 -0.25 -9.35 -11.49
C TRP A 134 -1.02 -10.48 -12.18
N GLN A 135 -0.56 -11.72 -11.99
CA GLN A 135 -1.25 -12.90 -12.50
C GLN A 135 -2.64 -13.08 -11.86
N ARG A 136 -2.79 -12.81 -10.56
CA ARG A 136 -4.09 -12.84 -9.89
C ARG A 136 -5.07 -11.84 -10.49
N MET A 137 -4.63 -10.63 -10.84
CA MET A 137 -5.47 -9.65 -11.55
C MET A 137 -5.86 -10.09 -12.97
N LYS A 138 -5.10 -11.01 -13.58
CA LYS A 138 -5.41 -11.59 -14.90
C LYS A 138 -6.18 -12.91 -14.84
N THR A 139 -6.48 -13.43 -13.65
CA THR A 139 -7.11 -14.74 -13.48
C THR A 139 -8.44 -14.53 -12.74
N SER A 140 -9.54 -15.00 -13.32
CA SER A 140 -10.83 -14.93 -12.63
C SER A 140 -10.83 -15.89 -11.44
N ALA A 141 -11.77 -15.67 -10.52
CA ALA A 141 -12.12 -16.68 -9.55
C ALA A 141 -12.67 -17.95 -10.25
N ASP A 142 -12.72 -19.04 -9.50
CA ASP A 142 -13.35 -20.30 -9.88
C ASP A 142 -14.89 -20.24 -9.85
N HIS A 143 -15.44 -19.15 -9.32
CA HIS A 143 -16.87 -18.86 -9.26
C HIS A 143 -17.22 -17.61 -10.07
N THR A 144 -18.52 -17.44 -10.33
CA THR A 144 -19.07 -16.29 -11.05
C THR A 144 -19.72 -15.29 -10.10
N ARG A 145 -19.91 -14.08 -10.58
CA ARG A 145 -20.81 -13.13 -9.91
C ARG A 145 -22.25 -13.63 -9.95
N ARG A 146 -23.10 -12.98 -9.14
CA ARG A 146 -24.56 -13.16 -9.20
C ARG A 146 -25.14 -12.90 -10.61
N SER A 147 -24.48 -12.06 -11.42
CA SER A 147 -24.86 -11.83 -12.83
C SER A 147 -24.48 -12.96 -13.79
N GLY A 148 -23.74 -13.98 -13.34
CA GLY A 148 -23.18 -15.04 -14.19
C GLY A 148 -21.86 -14.68 -14.87
N GLU A 149 -21.42 -13.42 -14.79
CA GLU A 149 -20.13 -13.01 -15.35
C GLU A 149 -18.94 -13.54 -14.53
N PRO A 150 -17.76 -13.75 -15.17
CA PRO A 150 -16.53 -14.08 -14.45
C PRO A 150 -16.21 -13.06 -13.35
N MET A 151 -15.86 -13.55 -12.16
CA MET A 151 -15.42 -12.70 -11.06
C MET A 151 -13.93 -12.40 -11.19
N TRP A 152 -13.59 -11.15 -11.51
CA TRP A 152 -12.20 -10.69 -11.63
C TRP A 152 -11.75 -9.92 -10.39
N TYR A 153 -10.50 -10.16 -9.96
CA TYR A 153 -9.81 -9.42 -8.90
C TYR A 153 -9.28 -8.07 -9.38
N ARG A 154 -10.22 -7.19 -9.75
CA ARG A 154 -9.92 -5.92 -10.41
C ARG A 154 -9.49 -4.79 -9.50
N ASN A 155 -9.76 -4.89 -8.20
CA ASN A 155 -9.48 -3.85 -7.22
C ASN A 155 -8.48 -4.34 -6.17
N ILE A 156 -7.42 -3.59 -5.92
CA ILE A 156 -6.50 -3.81 -4.80
C ILE A 156 -6.97 -2.95 -3.63
N LEU A 157 -7.38 -3.58 -2.54
CA LEU A 157 -7.89 -2.90 -1.36
C LEU A 157 -6.80 -2.78 -0.29
N PHE A 158 -6.59 -1.57 0.21
CA PHE A 158 -5.68 -1.27 1.31
C PHE A 158 -6.46 -0.96 2.58
N GLY A 159 -6.19 -1.70 3.65
CA GLY A 159 -6.67 -1.35 4.99
C GLY A 159 -5.64 -0.50 5.71
N LEU A 160 -6.06 0.68 6.15
CA LEU A 160 -5.22 1.67 6.83
C LEU A 160 -5.64 1.82 8.29
N ALA A 161 -4.81 1.32 9.21
CA ALA A 161 -5.08 1.38 10.64
C ALA A 161 -4.01 2.18 11.39
N PRO A 162 -4.35 2.83 12.52
CA PRO A 162 -3.40 3.64 13.29
C PRO A 162 -2.10 2.91 13.65
N GLY A 163 -1.02 3.67 13.82
CA GLY A 163 0.33 3.14 14.01
C GLY A 163 1.03 2.76 12.71
N GLY A 164 0.54 3.24 11.56
CA GLY A 164 1.15 2.97 10.25
C GLY A 164 0.90 1.55 9.73
N LYS A 165 -0.10 0.86 10.29
CA LYS A 165 -0.42 -0.53 9.94
C LYS A 165 -1.18 -0.55 8.61
N VAL A 166 -0.64 -1.29 7.64
CA VAL A 166 -1.25 -1.45 6.32
C VAL A 166 -1.37 -2.93 5.98
N ARG A 167 -2.57 -3.30 5.51
CA ARG A 167 -2.88 -4.62 4.97
C ARG A 167 -3.45 -4.49 3.57
N ILE A 168 -3.33 -5.55 2.77
CA ILE A 168 -3.71 -5.54 1.36
C ILE A 168 -4.54 -6.78 1.05
N TRP A 169 -5.62 -6.61 0.31
CA TRP A 169 -6.46 -7.70 -0.17
C TRP A 169 -6.91 -7.48 -1.61
N PHE A 170 -7.36 -8.58 -2.22
CA PHE A 170 -8.32 -8.54 -3.30
C PHE A 170 -9.72 -8.79 -2.74
N PRO A 171 -10.63 -7.80 -2.78
CA PRO A 171 -12.02 -8.02 -2.44
C PRO A 171 -12.66 -9.06 -3.35
N ASP A 172 -13.54 -9.88 -2.79
CA ASP A 172 -14.36 -10.83 -3.52
C ASP A 172 -15.86 -10.44 -3.49
N ALA A 173 -16.71 -11.20 -4.17
CA ALA A 173 -18.13 -10.91 -4.32
C ALA A 173 -18.99 -11.71 -3.33
N GLY A 174 -20.11 -11.13 -2.87
CA GLY A 174 -21.03 -11.83 -1.97
C GLY A 174 -20.36 -12.21 -0.65
N ASP A 175 -20.56 -13.45 -0.20
CA ASP A 175 -20.02 -13.92 1.09
C ASP A 175 -18.60 -14.50 0.99
N TYR A 176 -17.98 -14.47 -0.20
CA TYR A 176 -16.60 -14.92 -0.38
C TYR A 176 -15.63 -13.96 0.34
N PRO A 177 -14.67 -14.49 1.12
CA PRO A 177 -13.74 -13.67 1.88
C PRO A 177 -12.76 -12.96 0.96
N ALA A 178 -12.37 -11.75 1.35
CA ALA A 178 -11.31 -11.02 0.66
C ALA A 178 -9.99 -11.78 0.77
N ILE A 179 -9.27 -11.90 -0.35
CA ILE A 179 -8.04 -12.69 -0.44
C ILE A 179 -6.86 -11.84 0.02
N PRO A 180 -6.12 -12.23 1.07
CA PRO A 180 -4.94 -11.49 1.51
C PRO A 180 -3.86 -11.46 0.43
N VAL A 181 -3.24 -10.29 0.26
CA VAL A 181 -2.14 -10.07 -0.68
C VAL A 181 -0.84 -9.95 0.09
N THR A 182 0.13 -10.79 -0.27
CA THR A 182 1.51 -10.67 0.22
C THR A 182 2.36 -9.98 -0.86
N PRO A 183 2.71 -8.69 -0.68
CA PRO A 183 3.60 -8.00 -1.60
C PRO A 183 5.03 -8.55 -1.46
N ARG A 184 5.91 -8.25 -2.43
CA ARG A 184 7.34 -8.55 -2.28
C ARG A 184 7.96 -7.76 -1.13
N LYS A 185 7.51 -6.52 -0.98
CA LYS A 185 8.03 -5.59 0.03
C LYS A 185 6.97 -4.55 0.35
N ILE A 186 6.78 -4.25 1.62
CA ILE A 186 5.94 -3.16 2.10
C ILE A 186 6.68 -2.43 3.22
N HIS A 187 6.72 -1.11 3.14
CA HIS A 187 7.25 -0.25 4.21
C HIS A 187 6.33 0.91 4.44
N THR A 188 6.07 1.21 5.71
CA THR A 188 5.38 2.43 6.13
C THR A 188 6.37 3.28 6.93
N LEU A 189 6.54 4.53 6.51
CA LEU A 189 7.45 5.52 7.09
C LEU A 189 6.63 6.60 7.78
N SER A 190 7.20 7.28 8.77
CA SER A 190 6.56 8.42 9.45
C SER A 190 7.60 9.42 9.95
N GLY A 191 7.14 10.62 10.33
CA GLY A 191 8.01 11.66 10.91
C GLY A 191 9.17 12.02 9.99
N ASN A 192 10.39 12.00 10.53
CA ASN A 192 11.60 12.41 9.80
C ASN A 192 11.98 11.46 8.65
N GLU A 193 11.46 10.23 8.66
CA GLU A 193 11.73 9.22 7.63
C GLU A 193 10.86 9.37 6.38
N LEU A 194 9.79 10.19 6.43
CA LEU A 194 8.99 10.51 5.26
C LEU A 194 9.90 11.06 4.16
N THR A 195 9.57 10.86 2.88
CA THR A 195 10.30 11.54 1.79
C THR A 195 9.35 12.23 0.83
N ILE A 196 8.49 11.46 0.15
CA ILE A 196 7.51 11.97 -0.80
C ILE A 196 6.38 12.68 -0.04
N CYS A 197 6.07 12.19 1.15
CA CYS A 197 4.97 12.70 1.97
C CYS A 197 5.41 13.71 3.03
N LYS A 198 6.65 14.22 2.98
CA LYS A 198 7.11 15.28 3.90
C LYS A 198 6.25 16.54 3.75
N GLU A 199 5.94 16.90 2.52
CA GLU A 199 5.12 18.05 2.24
C GLU A 199 3.65 17.80 2.65
N GLY A 200 3.12 18.69 3.49
CA GLY A 200 1.81 18.54 4.11
C GLY A 200 1.73 17.50 5.24
N ALA A 201 2.84 16.87 5.62
CA ALA A 201 2.91 16.20 6.93
C ALA A 201 2.83 17.26 8.04
N ASN A 202 2.33 16.87 9.21
CA ASN A 202 2.15 17.76 10.36
C ASN A 202 1.30 19.00 10.04
N SER A 203 0.31 18.86 9.16
CA SER A 203 -0.61 19.97 8.84
C SER A 203 -1.47 20.34 10.05
N ASP A 204 -1.80 21.62 10.20
CA ASP A 204 -2.74 22.10 11.23
C ASP A 204 -4.06 21.36 11.15
N PHE A 205 -4.54 21.05 9.93
CA PHE A 205 -5.72 20.22 9.73
C PHE A 205 -5.65 18.88 10.47
N LEU A 206 -4.50 18.18 10.40
CA LEU A 206 -4.32 16.90 11.09
C LEU A 206 -4.23 17.08 12.60
N HIS A 207 -3.54 18.15 13.05
CA HIS A 207 -3.37 18.46 14.45
C HIS A 207 -4.63 18.97 15.12
N GLU A 208 -5.52 19.64 14.40
CA GLU A 208 -6.76 20.24 14.91
C GLU A 208 -8.00 19.43 14.55
N TYR A 209 -7.82 18.27 13.90
CA TYR A 209 -8.92 17.42 13.49
C TYR A 209 -9.83 17.10 14.68
N ARG A 210 -11.09 17.56 14.59
CA ARG A 210 -12.13 17.27 15.56
C ARG A 210 -12.78 15.94 15.23
N TYR A 211 -12.78 15.04 16.19
CA TYR A 211 -13.45 13.75 16.04
C TYR A 211 -14.97 13.95 16.02
N SER A 212 -15.67 13.12 15.25
CA SER A 212 -17.12 12.99 15.41
C SER A 212 -17.43 12.41 16.79
N GLU A 213 -18.57 12.75 17.39
CA GLU A 213 -19.05 12.18 18.67
C GLU A 213 -18.94 10.64 18.71
N ARG A 214 -19.25 9.98 17.59
CA ARG A 214 -19.10 8.52 17.44
C ARG A 214 -17.66 8.05 17.65
N THR A 215 -16.70 8.74 17.05
CA THR A 215 -15.28 8.41 17.19
C THR A 215 -14.83 8.70 18.62
N GLU A 216 -15.22 9.84 19.20
CA GLU A 216 -14.90 10.16 20.61
C GLU A 216 -15.42 9.09 21.58
N ALA A 217 -16.68 8.68 21.44
CA ALA A 217 -17.27 7.62 22.24
C ALA A 217 -16.55 6.28 22.03
N PHE A 218 -16.20 5.94 20.78
CA PHE A 218 -15.52 4.69 20.45
C PHE A 218 -14.09 4.60 21.00
N ILE A 219 -13.36 5.71 21.03
CA ILE A 219 -11.97 5.75 21.47
C ILE A 219 -11.83 5.99 22.98
N LYS A 220 -12.89 6.43 23.66
CA LYS A 220 -12.90 6.71 25.09
C LYS A 220 -12.43 5.50 25.90
N GLY A 221 -11.41 5.69 26.73
CA GLY A 221 -10.84 4.65 27.60
C GLY A 221 -9.97 3.61 26.89
N LYS A 222 -9.71 3.75 25.59
CA LYS A 222 -8.80 2.86 24.84
C LYS A 222 -7.39 3.44 24.77
N THR A 223 -6.39 2.58 24.92
CA THR A 223 -4.98 2.92 24.66
C THR A 223 -4.62 2.48 23.25
N TYR A 224 -4.02 3.39 22.46
CA TYR A 224 -3.62 3.11 21.08
C TYR A 224 -2.13 2.76 20.98
N PRO A 225 -1.73 1.84 20.08
CA PRO A 225 -2.58 1.17 19.08
C PRO A 225 -3.50 0.09 19.71
N TYR A 226 -4.81 0.23 19.49
CA TYR A 226 -5.85 -0.73 19.87
C TYR A 226 -6.14 -1.64 18.69
N GLY A 227 -6.46 -2.92 18.93
CA GLY A 227 -6.86 -3.88 17.89
C GLY A 227 -5.70 -4.61 17.19
N GLU A 228 -6.04 -5.76 16.63
CA GLU A 228 -5.17 -6.65 15.85
C GLU A 228 -5.35 -6.37 14.35
N TRP A 229 -4.68 -5.31 13.89
CA TRP A 229 -4.69 -4.86 12.49
C TRP A 229 -3.60 -5.48 11.61
#